data_AF-A0A392QZK5-F1
#
_entry.id   AF-A0A392QZK5-F1
#
_cell.length_a   1.000
_cell.length_b   1.000
_cell.length_c   1.000
_cell.angle_alpha   90.00
_cell.angle_beta   90.00
_cell.angle_gamma   90.00
#
_symmetry.space_group_name_H-M   'P 1'
#
loop_
_entity.id
_entity.type
_entity.pdbx_description
1 polymer ?
#
loop_
_entity_poly.entity_id
_entity_poly.type
_entity_poly.pdbx_seq_one_letter_code
_entity_poly.pdbx_strand_id
1 'polypeptide(L)'
;VKPSKSKKAKKEKVVLRSPGPVEKISPVGGSTRNFIPTEDSHLPLSPSVDAAEFIDDHYSFNCEDEKIQNMGLEEAATLMLSHELRGVLMGRIVTHKAAAMAREVKARHTELDEANKKMKEAEGSTHAFEEDLKKTQDFLKDGKARRDKLEEDQRQEIASLKEKLQ
;
A
#
# COMPACT_ATOMS: atom_id res chain seq x y z
N VAL A 1 -75.47 21.72 -32.36
CA VAL A 1 -75.30 22.88 -33.27
C VAL A 1 -73.84 23.29 -33.26
N LYS A 2 -73.34 23.68 -34.43
CA LYS A 2 -71.95 23.93 -34.85
C LYS A 2 -71.30 25.19 -34.19
N PRO A 3 -70.02 25.55 -34.48
CA PRO A 3 -68.93 25.73 -33.50
C PRO A 3 -68.33 27.16 -33.46
N SER A 4 -67.31 27.42 -32.63
CA SER A 4 -66.34 28.51 -32.85
C SER A 4 -65.08 28.34 -31.97
N LYS A 5 -63.87 28.79 -32.28
CA LYS A 5 -63.17 29.24 -33.50
C LYS A 5 -61.68 29.30 -33.07
N SER A 6 -60.81 28.80 -33.93
CA SER A 6 -59.35 28.96 -33.83
C SER A 6 -58.93 30.43 -33.83
N LYS A 7 -57.95 30.80 -32.99
CA LYS A 7 -57.25 32.10 -33.07
C LYS A 7 -55.72 31.93 -33.01
N LYS A 8 -55.15 32.04 -34.22
CA LYS A 8 -53.88 32.66 -34.63
C LYS A 8 -52.63 32.46 -33.75
N ALA A 9 -51.71 31.67 -34.30
CA ALA A 9 -50.28 31.76 -34.05
C ALA A 9 -49.76 33.18 -34.36
N LYS A 10 -49.02 33.77 -33.41
CA LYS A 10 -48.23 34.99 -33.61
C LYS A 10 -46.77 34.56 -33.62
N LYS A 11 -46.13 34.67 -34.79
CA LYS A 11 -44.67 34.56 -34.95
C LYS A 11 -44.03 35.70 -34.16
N GLU A 12 -43.26 35.37 -33.14
CA GLU A 12 -42.38 36.32 -32.49
C GLU A 12 -40.98 36.23 -33.12
N LYS A 13 -40.45 37.41 -33.43
CA LYS A 13 -39.29 37.67 -34.26
C LYS A 13 -38.08 37.72 -33.32
N VAL A 14 -37.18 36.74 -33.41
CA VAL A 14 -35.88 36.79 -32.74
C VAL A 14 -35.09 37.95 -33.35
N VAL A 15 -34.87 38.99 -32.55
CA VAL A 15 -33.92 40.07 -32.85
C VAL A 15 -32.61 39.68 -32.20
N LEU A 16 -31.65 39.25 -33.03
CA LEU A 16 -30.24 39.16 -32.65
C LEU A 16 -29.73 40.59 -32.38
N ARG A 17 -29.51 40.92 -31.10
CA ARG A 17 -28.70 42.08 -30.72
C ARG A 17 -27.22 41.65 -30.77
N SER A 18 -26.48 42.36 -31.62
CA SER A 18 -25.04 42.28 -31.83
C SER A 18 -24.21 42.61 -30.58
N PRO A 19 -22.94 42.15 -30.49
CA PRO A 19 -22.07 42.37 -29.33
C PRO A 19 -21.54 43.82 -29.28
N GLY A 20 -21.66 44.46 -28.12
CA GLY A 20 -21.08 45.77 -27.79
C GLY A 20 -20.00 45.67 -26.69
N PRO A 21 -19.27 46.77 -26.41
CA PRO A 21 -17.86 46.74 -26.03
C PRO A 21 -17.58 46.35 -24.57
N VAL A 22 -16.43 45.71 -24.36
CA VAL A 22 -15.86 45.26 -23.09
C VAL A 22 -15.55 46.45 -22.17
N GLU A 23 -16.26 46.57 -21.04
CA GLU A 23 -15.86 47.44 -19.93
C GLU A 23 -14.81 46.73 -19.07
N LYS A 24 -13.66 47.39 -18.92
CA LYS A 24 -12.56 46.98 -18.04
C LYS A 24 -12.90 47.36 -16.60
N ILE A 25 -12.95 46.38 -15.71
CA ILE A 25 -12.98 46.60 -14.26
C ILE A 25 -11.55 46.49 -13.72
N SER A 26 -11.04 47.60 -13.18
CA SER A 26 -9.77 47.67 -12.44
C SER A 26 -9.86 46.94 -11.09
N PRO A 27 -8.76 46.36 -10.57
CA PRO A 27 -8.77 45.64 -9.30
C PRO A 27 -8.57 46.60 -8.13
N VAL A 28 -9.49 46.59 -7.16
CA VAL A 28 -9.28 47.20 -5.85
C VAL A 28 -9.45 46.11 -4.79
N GLY A 29 -8.29 45.68 -4.26
CA GLY A 29 -8.06 45.44 -2.84
C GLY A 29 -8.74 44.25 -2.16
N GLY A 30 -7.94 43.21 -1.89
CA GLY A 30 -8.00 42.52 -0.59
C GLY A 30 -8.35 41.03 -0.61
N SER A 31 -7.36 40.19 -0.90
CA SER A 31 -7.05 38.95 -0.16
C SER A 31 -6.02 38.17 -0.98
N THR A 32 -4.83 37.99 -0.44
CA THR A 32 -3.74 37.19 -1.02
C THR A 32 -4.12 35.70 -0.97
N ARG A 33 -5.11 35.29 -1.76
CA ARG A 33 -5.21 33.91 -2.24
C ARG A 33 -4.43 33.86 -3.53
N ASN A 34 -3.31 33.13 -3.50
CA ASN A 34 -2.61 32.73 -4.71
C ASN A 34 -3.57 31.82 -5.49
N PHE A 35 -4.41 32.41 -6.33
CA PHE A 35 -5.08 31.69 -7.40
C PHE A 35 -3.95 31.26 -8.35
N ILE A 36 -3.55 30.01 -8.22
CA ILE A 36 -2.61 29.40 -9.15
C ILE A 36 -3.35 29.34 -10.51
N PRO A 37 -2.84 29.98 -11.57
CA PRO A 37 -3.38 29.84 -12.91
C PRO A 37 -3.41 28.36 -13.29
N THR A 38 -4.49 27.92 -13.92
CA THR A 38 -4.80 26.53 -14.28
C THR A 38 -3.84 25.92 -15.33
N GLU A 39 -2.68 26.53 -15.58
CA GLU A 39 -1.74 26.07 -16.62
C GLU A 39 -0.54 25.28 -16.08
N ASP A 40 -0.31 25.18 -14.76
CA ASP A 40 0.89 24.51 -14.20
C ASP A 40 0.62 23.44 -13.11
N SER A 41 -0.63 23.02 -12.88
CA SER A 41 -1.00 22.13 -11.75
C SER A 41 -0.72 20.62 -11.97
N HIS A 42 0.29 20.27 -12.77
CA HIS A 42 0.70 18.89 -13.01
C HIS A 42 2.13 18.58 -12.53
N LEU A 43 2.61 19.28 -11.50
CA LEU A 43 3.81 18.82 -10.81
C LEU A 43 3.49 17.53 -10.04
N PRO A 44 4.16 16.41 -10.32
CA PRO A 44 4.00 15.21 -9.51
C PRO A 44 4.44 15.53 -8.09
N LEU A 45 3.62 15.16 -7.10
CA LEU A 45 3.96 15.31 -5.70
C LEU A 45 5.32 14.66 -5.43
N SER A 46 6.24 15.43 -4.85
CA SER A 46 7.53 14.91 -4.42
C SER A 46 7.32 13.66 -3.56
N PRO A 47 8.13 12.60 -3.69
CA PRO A 47 7.95 11.33 -2.97
C PRO A 47 7.91 11.44 -1.43
N SER A 48 8.28 12.60 -0.88
CA SER A 48 8.31 12.90 0.55
C SER A 48 7.01 13.48 1.11
N VAL A 49 6.02 13.79 0.27
CA VAL A 49 4.75 14.38 0.72
C VAL A 49 3.74 13.26 0.95
N ASP A 50 3.17 13.20 2.16
CA ASP A 50 2.04 12.29 2.41
C ASP A 50 0.87 12.70 1.52
N ALA A 51 0.55 11.86 0.55
CA ALA A 51 -0.52 12.12 -0.42
C ALA A 51 -1.89 12.25 0.27
N ALA A 52 -2.09 11.63 1.44
CA ALA A 52 -3.32 11.79 2.20
C ALA A 52 -3.40 13.19 2.84
N GLU A 53 -2.33 13.65 3.47
CA GLU A 53 -2.21 14.98 4.08
C GLU A 53 -2.34 16.09 3.03
N PHE A 54 -1.65 15.94 1.88
CA PHE A 54 -1.73 16.91 0.77
C PHE A 54 -3.15 17.05 0.20
N ILE A 55 -3.89 15.94 0.07
CA ILE A 55 -5.25 15.97 -0.44
C ILE A 55 -6.20 16.59 0.58
N ASP A 56 -6.02 16.33 1.87
CA ASP A 56 -6.84 16.92 2.93
C ASP A 56 -6.63 18.43 3.04
N ASP A 57 -5.37 18.88 2.99
CA ASP A 57 -5.00 20.30 3.07
C ASP A 57 -5.42 21.11 1.83
N HIS A 58 -5.29 20.56 0.62
CA HIS A 58 -5.54 21.30 -0.62
C HIS A 58 -6.90 21.05 -1.27
N TYR A 59 -7.57 19.96 -0.90
CA TYR A 59 -8.89 19.60 -1.44
C TYR A 59 -9.89 19.31 -0.32
N SER A 60 -9.80 20.05 0.79
CA SER A 60 -10.85 20.06 1.82
C SER A 60 -12.16 20.54 1.19
N PHE A 61 -13.12 19.62 1.12
CA PHE A 61 -14.46 19.92 0.65
C PHE A 61 -15.31 20.23 1.88
N ASN A 62 -15.45 21.51 2.22
CA ASN A 62 -16.33 21.91 3.32
C ASN A 62 -17.79 21.62 2.91
N CYS A 63 -18.32 20.50 3.42
CA CYS A 63 -19.71 20.11 3.21
C CYS A 63 -20.71 21.14 3.78
N GLU A 64 -20.24 22.03 4.66
CA GLU A 64 -21.01 23.15 5.20
C GLU A 64 -21.03 24.39 4.30
N ASP A 65 -20.47 24.34 3.10
CA ASP A 65 -20.57 25.45 2.16
C ASP A 65 -22.06 25.66 1.81
N GLU A 66 -22.59 26.85 2.14
CA GLU A 66 -24.00 27.23 1.91
C GLU A 66 -24.40 26.99 0.44
N LYS A 67 -23.43 27.06 -0.48
CA LYS A 67 -23.63 26.79 -1.91
C LYS A 67 -23.92 25.32 -2.22
N ILE A 68 -23.37 24.37 -1.46
CA ILE A 68 -23.64 22.93 -1.62
C ILE A 68 -24.97 22.57 -0.95
N GLN A 69 -25.26 23.15 0.22
CA GLN A 69 -26.51 22.90 0.94
C GLN A 69 -27.75 23.41 0.20
N ASN A 70 -27.60 24.51 -0.55
CA ASN A 70 -28.68 25.10 -1.35
C ASN A 70 -28.71 24.59 -2.80
N MET A 71 -27.89 23.59 -3.15
CA MET A 71 -27.81 23.07 -4.52
C MET A 71 -29.06 22.26 -4.88
N GLY A 72 -29.65 22.55 -6.04
CA GLY A 72 -30.81 21.80 -6.53
C GLY A 72 -30.44 20.36 -6.90
N LEU A 73 -31.42 19.44 -6.84
CA LEU A 73 -31.20 18.01 -7.17
C LEU A 73 -30.58 17.82 -8.57
N GLU A 74 -30.99 18.63 -9.56
CA GLU A 74 -30.47 18.57 -10.93
C GLU A 74 -29.04 19.09 -11.05
N GLU A 75 -28.69 20.15 -10.31
CA GLU A 75 -27.34 20.71 -10.28
C GLU A 75 -26.38 19.77 -9.55
N ALA A 76 -26.82 19.16 -8.45
CA ALA A 76 -26.07 18.14 -7.74
C ALA A 76 -25.85 16.90 -8.62
N ALA A 77 -26.89 16.45 -9.35
CA ALA A 77 -26.77 15.35 -10.30
C ALA A 77 -25.80 15.69 -11.44
N THR A 78 -25.87 16.91 -11.98
CA THR A 78 -24.95 17.37 -13.03
C THR A 78 -23.51 17.46 -12.54
N LEU A 79 -23.31 17.95 -11.31
CA LEU A 79 -21.99 17.99 -10.67
C LEU A 79 -21.45 16.58 -10.41
N MET A 80 -22.28 15.65 -9.92
CA MET A 80 -21.92 14.23 -9.75
C MET A 80 -21.57 13.53 -11.07
N LEU A 81 -22.20 13.94 -12.17
CA LEU A 81 -21.93 13.43 -13.51
C LEU A 81 -20.76 14.15 -14.20
N SER A 82 -20.23 15.22 -13.60
CA SER A 82 -19.07 15.94 -14.16
C SER A 82 -17.83 15.04 -14.15
N HIS A 83 -17.06 15.11 -15.25
CA HIS A 83 -15.81 14.34 -15.38
C HIS A 83 -14.78 14.73 -14.31
N GLU A 84 -14.80 15.97 -13.84
CA GLU A 84 -13.90 16.49 -12.81
C GLU A 84 -14.17 15.83 -11.46
N LEU A 85 -15.43 15.85 -10.97
CA LEU A 85 -15.76 15.23 -9.68
C LEU A 85 -15.56 13.71 -9.72
N ARG A 86 -15.90 13.06 -10.84
CA ARG A 86 -15.62 11.63 -11.04
C ARG A 86 -14.11 11.34 -10.99
N GLY A 87 -13.29 12.19 -11.60
CA GLY A 87 -11.84 12.09 -11.57
C GLY A 87 -11.28 12.21 -10.15
N VAL A 88 -11.74 13.20 -9.40
CA VAL A 88 -11.34 13.41 -7.99
C VAL A 88 -11.74 12.22 -7.11
N LEU A 89 -12.98 11.73 -7.22
CA LEU A 89 -13.45 10.58 -6.44
C LEU A 89 -12.66 9.30 -6.76
N MET A 90 -12.45 9.02 -8.05
CA MET A 90 -11.62 7.89 -8.49
C MET A 90 -10.18 8.02 -7.98
N GLY A 91 -9.60 9.22 -8.06
CA GLY A 91 -8.27 9.52 -7.53
C GLY A 91 -8.17 9.21 -6.04
N ARG A 92 -9.13 9.70 -5.23
CA ARG A 92 -9.18 9.40 -3.78
C ARG A 92 -9.27 7.91 -3.48
N ILE A 93 -10.13 7.18 -4.20
CA ILE A 93 -10.28 5.72 -4.03
C ILE A 93 -8.97 5.01 -4.35
N VAL A 94 -8.33 5.36 -5.47
CA VAL A 94 -7.05 4.78 -5.90
C VAL A 94 -5.95 5.09 -4.89
N THR A 95 -5.83 6.35 -4.44
CA THR A 95 -4.84 6.76 -3.44
C THR A 95 -5.03 6.04 -2.11
N HIS A 96 -6.27 5.95 -1.62
CA HIS A 96 -6.55 5.22 -0.38
C HIS A 96 -6.19 3.74 -0.51
N LYS A 97 -6.54 3.11 -1.64
CA LYS A 97 -6.17 1.71 -1.90
C LYS A 97 -4.65 1.54 -2.01
N ALA A 98 -3.95 2.45 -2.66
CA ALA A 98 -2.49 2.44 -2.76
C ALA A 98 -1.84 2.57 -1.38
N ALA A 99 -2.33 3.49 -0.54
CA ALA A 99 -1.84 3.66 0.82
C ALA A 99 -2.09 2.41 1.70
N ALA A 100 -3.25 1.76 1.57
CA ALA A 100 -3.55 0.51 2.26
C ALA A 100 -2.59 -0.61 1.83
N MET A 101 -2.37 -0.79 0.52
CA MET A 101 -1.42 -1.77 -0.01
C MET A 101 0.01 -1.48 0.44
N ALA A 102 0.44 -0.20 0.46
CA ALA A 102 1.77 0.17 0.93
C ALA A 102 1.99 -0.20 2.41
N ARG A 103 0.98 0.02 3.27
CA ARG A 103 1.01 -0.41 4.68
C ARG A 103 1.10 -1.93 4.80
N GLU A 104 0.32 -2.67 4.02
CA GLU A 104 0.35 -4.13 4.02
C GLU A 104 1.71 -4.68 3.56
N VAL A 105 2.25 -4.16 2.47
CA VAL A 105 3.58 -4.55 1.95
C VAL A 105 4.66 -4.29 2.99
N LYS A 106 4.61 -3.14 3.67
CA LYS A 106 5.56 -2.81 4.74
C LYS A 106 5.46 -3.81 5.90
N ALA A 107 4.25 -4.16 6.34
CA ALA A 107 4.05 -5.16 7.40
C ALA A 107 4.58 -6.54 6.99
N ARG A 108 4.27 -7.00 5.78
CA ARG A 108 4.79 -8.28 5.27
C ARG A 108 6.31 -8.30 5.17
N HIS A 109 6.93 -7.17 4.82
CA HIS A 109 8.39 -7.09 4.77
C HIS A 109 9.01 -7.27 6.15
N THR A 110 8.44 -6.64 7.19
CA THR A 110 8.91 -6.82 8.57
C THR A 110 8.74 -8.26 9.07
N GLU A 111 7.65 -8.93 8.71
CA GLU A 111 7.44 -10.35 9.04
C GLU A 111 8.45 -11.25 8.33
N LEU A 112 8.76 -10.96 7.06
CA LEU A 112 9.76 -11.69 6.28
C LEU A 112 11.17 -11.56 6.89
N ASP A 113 11.55 -10.35 7.32
CA ASP A 113 12.84 -10.11 7.96
C ASP A 113 12.97 -10.88 9.28
N GLU A 114 11.90 -10.91 10.10
CA GLU A 114 11.88 -11.69 11.33
C GLU A 114 11.97 -13.20 11.05
N ALA A 115 11.22 -13.70 10.07
CA ALA A 115 11.27 -15.10 9.66
C ALA A 115 12.66 -15.51 9.16
N ASN A 116 13.29 -14.66 8.34
CA ASN A 116 14.65 -14.88 7.85
C ASN A 116 15.68 -14.90 8.99
N LYS A 117 15.52 -14.04 10.00
CA LYS A 117 16.38 -14.06 11.19
C LYS A 117 16.24 -15.39 11.94
N LYS A 118 15.02 -15.83 12.22
CA LYS A 118 14.75 -17.11 12.90
C LYS A 118 15.29 -18.31 12.11
N MET A 119 15.19 -18.28 10.79
CA MET A 119 15.75 -19.32 9.93
C MET A 119 17.26 -19.41 10.06
N LYS A 120 17.99 -18.29 10.04
CA LYS A 120 19.45 -18.27 10.25
C LYS A 120 19.86 -18.77 11.63
N GLU A 121 19.10 -18.42 12.67
CA GLU A 121 19.33 -18.93 14.04
C GLU A 121 19.13 -20.45 14.10
N ALA A 122 18.08 -20.96 13.44
CA ALA A 122 17.82 -22.39 13.34
C ALA A 122 18.92 -23.12 12.57
N GLU A 123 19.38 -22.59 11.44
CA GLU A 123 20.50 -23.14 10.66
C GLU A 123 21.78 -23.23 11.50
N GLY A 124 22.11 -22.18 12.25
CA GLY A 124 23.24 -22.18 13.16
C GLY A 124 23.12 -23.24 14.27
N SER A 125 21.92 -23.38 14.84
CA SER A 125 21.62 -24.42 15.84
C SER A 125 21.75 -25.84 15.27
N THR A 126 21.23 -26.07 14.05
CA THR A 126 21.36 -27.37 13.39
C THR A 126 22.80 -27.73 13.10
N HIS A 127 23.64 -26.76 12.70
CA HIS A 127 25.06 -26.99 12.48
C HIS A 127 25.79 -27.34 13.78
N ALA A 128 25.52 -26.62 14.87
CA ALA A 128 26.10 -26.95 16.18
C ALA A 128 25.70 -28.35 16.65
N PHE A 129 24.42 -28.72 16.46
CA PHE A 129 23.94 -30.07 16.76
C PHE A 129 24.62 -31.14 15.90
N GLU A 130 24.85 -30.87 14.61
CA GLU A 130 25.55 -31.79 13.71
C GLU A 130 27.00 -32.04 14.15
N GLU A 131 27.72 -30.99 14.57
CA GLU A 131 29.07 -31.11 15.13
C GLU A 131 29.11 -31.97 16.41
N ASP A 132 28.18 -31.74 17.33
CA ASP A 132 28.05 -32.51 18.58
C ASP A 132 27.69 -33.98 18.30
N LEU A 133 26.83 -34.23 17.32
CA LEU A 133 26.46 -35.57 16.90
C LEU A 133 27.68 -36.32 16.35
N LYS A 134 28.47 -35.66 15.50
CA LYS A 134 29.71 -36.23 14.95
C LYS A 134 30.70 -36.56 16.06
N LYS A 135 30.91 -35.65 16.99
CA LYS A 135 31.78 -35.87 18.16
C LYS A 135 31.33 -37.07 18.98
N THR A 136 30.03 -37.19 19.24
CA THR A 136 29.44 -38.33 19.95
C THR A 136 29.63 -39.64 19.19
N GLN A 137 29.48 -39.60 17.86
CA GLN A 137 29.72 -40.77 17.01
C GLN A 137 31.17 -41.23 17.07
N ASP A 138 32.13 -40.29 17.04
CA ASP A 138 33.55 -40.60 17.11
C ASP A 138 33.92 -41.17 18.50
N PHE A 139 33.39 -40.61 19.59
CA PHE A 139 33.55 -41.20 20.92
C PHE A 139 33.01 -42.63 21.01
N LEU A 140 31.89 -42.91 20.37
CA LEU A 140 31.31 -44.26 20.37
C LEU A 140 32.18 -45.25 19.58
N LYS A 141 32.74 -44.83 18.44
CA LYS A 141 33.69 -45.64 17.65
C LYS A 141 34.95 -45.94 18.44
N ASP A 142 35.55 -44.93 19.06
CA ASP A 142 36.75 -45.07 19.88
C ASP A 142 36.49 -45.96 21.10
N GLY A 143 35.35 -45.77 21.77
CA GLY A 143 34.94 -46.58 22.91
C GLY A 143 34.77 -48.05 22.53
N LYS A 144 34.19 -48.33 21.36
CA LYS A 144 34.08 -49.69 20.81
C LYS A 144 35.46 -50.29 20.55
N ALA A 145 36.34 -49.57 19.84
CA ALA A 145 37.68 -50.05 19.52
C ALA A 145 38.51 -50.39 20.78
N ARG A 146 38.39 -49.57 21.84
CA ARG A 146 39.04 -49.84 23.13
C ARG A 146 38.49 -51.10 23.80
N ARG A 147 37.17 -51.31 23.75
CA ARG A 147 36.52 -52.50 24.31
C ARG A 147 36.95 -53.76 23.57
N ASP A 148 36.89 -53.73 22.24
CA ASP A 148 37.28 -54.86 21.39
C ASP A 148 38.75 -55.25 21.64
N LYS A 149 39.65 -54.26 21.78
CA LYS A 149 41.05 -54.51 22.14
C LYS A 149 41.20 -55.12 23.53
N LEU A 150 40.50 -54.59 24.54
CA LEU A 150 40.56 -55.11 25.90
C LEU A 150 40.07 -56.55 25.98
N GLU A 151 38.99 -56.89 25.27
CA GLU A 151 38.47 -58.26 25.20
C GLU A 151 39.49 -59.21 24.55
N GLU A 152 40.18 -58.78 23.50
CA GLU A 152 41.23 -59.57 22.86
C GLU A 152 42.44 -59.76 23.78
N ASP A 153 42.92 -58.70 24.42
CA ASP A 153 44.03 -58.75 25.38
C ASP A 153 43.71 -59.73 26.53
N GLN A 154 42.48 -59.69 27.07
CA GLN A 154 42.01 -60.62 28.10
C GLN A 154 41.94 -62.07 27.59
N ARG A 155 41.49 -62.31 26.36
CA ARG A 155 41.46 -63.66 25.76
C ARG A 155 42.86 -64.24 25.64
N GLN A 156 43.83 -63.44 25.20
CA GLN A 156 45.23 -63.84 25.07
C GLN A 156 45.86 -64.14 26.43
N GLU A 157 45.59 -63.31 27.45
CA GLU A 157 46.07 -63.56 28.81
C GLU A 157 45.50 -64.86 29.39
N ILE A 158 44.20 -65.11 29.23
CA ILE A 158 43.56 -66.37 29.67
C ILE A 158 44.19 -67.58 28.96
N ALA A 159 44.48 -67.48 27.65
CA ALA A 159 45.13 -68.55 26.91
C ALA A 159 46.54 -68.85 27.44
N SER A 160 47.35 -67.81 27.66
CA SER A 160 48.71 -67.93 28.22
C SER A 160 48.73 -68.54 29.62
N LEU A 161 47.78 -68.15 30.49
CA LEU A 161 47.65 -68.72 31.83
C LEU A 161 47.25 -70.20 31.80
N LYS A 162 46.39 -70.60 30.86
CA LYS A 162 46.02 -72.02 30.68
C LYS A 162 47.20 -72.87 30.24
N GLU A 163 48.05 -72.37 29.34
CA GLU A 163 49.25 -73.08 28.87
C GLU A 163 50.25 -73.31 30.01
N LYS A 164 50.46 -72.31 30.88
CA LYS A 164 51.38 -72.42 32.04
C LYS A 164 50.93 -73.38 33.14
N LEU A 165 49.65 -73.77 33.13
CA LEU A 165 49.05 -74.65 34.14
C LEU A 165 49.09 -76.14 33.76
N GLN A 166 49.45 -76.45 32.50
CA GLN A 166 49.68 -77.81 32.00
C GLN A 166 51.14 -78.23 32.22
#